data_AF-A0A924EA50-F1
#
_entry.id   AF-A0A924EA50-F1
#
_cell.length_a   1.000
_cell.length_b   1.000
_cell.length_c   1.000
_cell.angle_alpha   90.00
_cell.angle_beta   90.00
_cell.angle_gamma   90.00
#
_symmetry.space_group_name_H-M   'P 1'
#
loop_
_entity.id
_entity.type
_entity.pdbx_description
1 polymer ?
#
loop_
_entity_poly.entity_id
_entity_poly.type
_entity_poly.pdbx_seq_one_letter_code
_entity_poly.pdbx_strand_id
1 'polypeptide(L)' 'MVTVKRITDEPAYVLHRYDWSESSLIVEVFTRQYGRVALVARGAKKPSSGFRP' A
#
# COMPACT_ATOMS: atom_id res chain seq x y z
N MET A 1 -7.09 -24.27 7.52
CA MET A 1 -7.23 -23.17 6.55
C MET A 1 -6.85 -21.88 7.27
N VAL A 2 -5.74 -21.23 6.92
CA VAL A 2 -5.32 -19.98 7.60
C VAL A 2 -6.23 -18.85 7.11
N THR A 3 -7.02 -18.29 8.01
CA THR A 3 -7.88 -17.15 7.70
C THR A 3 -6.99 -15.92 7.52
N VAL A 4 -6.87 -15.42 6.28
CA VAL A 4 -6.17 -14.16 6.02
C VAL A 4 -7.00 -13.03 6.62
N LYS A 5 -6.54 -12.48 7.74
CA LYS A 5 -7.18 -11.33 8.38
C LYS A 5 -6.93 -10.09 7.52
N ARG A 6 -7.99 -9.51 6.96
CA ARG A 6 -7.94 -8.20 6.32
C ARG A 6 -7.92 -7.13 7.40
N ILE A 7 -7.02 -6.16 7.27
CA ILE A 7 -6.88 -5.02 8.17
C ILE A 7 -7.37 -3.78 7.42
N THR A 8 -8.25 -3.01 8.05
CA THR A 8 -8.77 -1.74 7.53
C THR A 8 -8.43 -0.64 8.52
N ASP A 9 -8.24 0.58 8.03
CA ASP A 9 -8.05 1.80 8.84
C ASP A 9 -6.88 1.75 9.85
N GLU A 10 -5.89 0.90 9.62
CA GLU A 10 -4.64 0.89 10.40
C GLU A 10 -3.84 2.17 10.10
N PRO A 11 -3.51 2.99 11.13
CA PRO A 11 -2.67 4.16 10.94
C PRO A 11 -1.28 3.76 10.43
N ALA A 12 -0.85 4.40 9.34
CA ALA A 12 0.42 4.09 8.72
C ALA A 12 1.06 5.31 8.05
N TYR A 13 2.40 5.31 8.02
CA TYR A 13 3.19 6.27 7.24
C TYR A 13 3.85 5.56 6.06
N VAL A 14 3.85 6.20 4.89
CA VAL A 14 4.59 5.70 3.72
C VAL A 14 6.08 5.99 3.91
N LEU A 15 6.90 4.96 3.83
CA LEU A 15 8.36 5.08 3.87
C LEU A 15 8.92 5.21 2.45
N HIS A 16 8.58 4.25 1.58
CA HIS A 16 9.09 4.19 0.21
C HIS A 16 7.99 3.83 -0.77
N ARG A 17 8.18 4.26 -2.02
CA ARG A 17 7.33 3.95 -3.17
C ARG A 17 8.20 3.44 -4.30
N TYR A 18 7.79 2.35 -4.94
CA TYR A 18 8.47 1.76 -6.08
C TYR A 18 7.47 1.52 -7.20
N ASP A 19 7.86 1.86 -8.43
CA ASP A 19 7.12 1.47 -9.62
C ASP A 19 7.11 -0.06 -9.74
N TRP A 20 5.91 -0.63 -9.87
CA TRP A 20 5.73 -2.08 -9.98
C TRP A 20 5.13 -2.50 -11.31
N SER A 21 4.11 -1.78 -11.78
CA SER A 21 3.52 -2.01 -13.09
C SER A 21 3.11 -0.68 -13.73
N GLU A 22 2.54 -0.77 -14.94
CA GLU A 22 1.92 0.35 -15.62
C GLU A 22 0.94 1.13 -14.72
N SER A 23 0.18 0.42 -13.89
CA SER A 23 -0.90 1.02 -13.09
C SER A 23 -0.69 0.96 -11.57
N SER A 24 0.31 0.25 -11.07
CA SER A 24 0.44 -0.06 -9.64
C SER A 24 1.82 0.25 -9.06
N LEU A 25 1.84 0.50 -7.76
CA LEU A 25 3.06 0.73 -6.98
C LEU A 25 3.22 -0.36 -5.92
N ILE A 26 4.46 -0.70 -5.58
CA ILE A 26 4.77 -1.25 -4.27
C ILE A 26 4.99 -0.07 -3.32
N VAL A 27 4.37 -0.12 -2.15
CA VAL A 27 4.57 0.85 -1.08
C VAL A 27 5.03 0.14 0.17
N GLU A 28 6.09 0.65 0.76
CA GLU A 28 6.50 0.25 2.09
C GLU A 28 5.92 1.22 3.09
N VAL A 29 5.21 0.68 4.08
CA VAL A 29 4.57 1.47 5.12
C VAL A 29 5.06 1.06 6.49
N PHE A 30 5.16 2.03 7.40
CA PHE A 30 5.31 1.78 8.82
C PHE A 30 3.96 1.96 9.50
N THR A 31 3.41 0.86 10.00
CA THR A 31 2.13 0.80 10.71
C THR A 31 2.36 0.86 12.21
N ARG A 32 1.36 1.34 12.97
CA ARG A 32 1.47 1.45 14.43
C ARG A 32 1.51 0.08 15.10
N GLN A 33 0.68 -0.86 14.66
CA GLN A 33 0.49 -2.16 15.32
C GLN A 33 1.26 -3.31 14.66
N TYR A 34 1.63 -3.19 13.38
CA TYR A 34 2.22 -4.28 12.59
C TYR A 34 3.64 -4.00 12.11
N GLY A 35 4.23 -2.85 12.47
CA GLY A 35 5.57 -2.46 12.05
C GLY A 35 5.66 -2.18 10.55
N ARG A 36 6.82 -2.47 9.95
CA ARG A 36 7.09 -2.24 8.52
C ARG A 36 6.45 -3.34 7.67
N VAL A 37 5.60 -2.96 6.74
CA VAL A 37 4.87 -3.88 5.84
C VAL A 37 4.98 -3.39 4.40
N ALA A 38 5.20 -4.30 3.45
CA ALA A 38 5.14 -4.02 2.02
C ALA A 38 3.73 -4.33 1.48
N LEU A 39 3.17 -3.40 0.71
CA LEU A 39 1.82 -3.49 0.14
C LEU A 39 1.84 -3.18 -1.35
N VAL A 40 0.88 -3.74 -2.10
CA VAL A 40 0.64 -3.35 -3.49
C VAL A 40 -0.51 -2.34 -3.53
N ALA A 41 -0.20 -1.10 -3.93
CA ALA A 41 -1.19 -0.07 -4.20
C ALA A 41 -1.71 -0.21 -5.64
N ARG A 42 -2.67 -1.14 -5.81
CA ARG A 42 -3.23 -1.46 -7.14
C ARG A 42 -3.93 -0.25 -7.74
N GLY A 43 -3.60 0.08 -9.00
CA GLY A 43 -4.24 1.18 -9.73
C GLY A 43 -3.83 2.58 -9.26
N ALA A 44 -2.87 2.70 -8.33
CA ALA A 44 -2.45 3.99 -7.78
C ALA A 44 -1.90 4.95 -8.85
N LYS A 45 -1.35 4.43 -9.96
CA LYS A 45 -0.81 5.26 -11.06
C LYS A 45 -1.85 5.68 -12.10
N LYS A 46 -3.09 5.16 -12.03
CA LYS A 46 -4.12 5.49 -13.02
C LYS A 46 -4.49 6.98 -12.93
N PRO A 47 -4.83 7.66 -14.05
CA PRO A 47 -5.28 9.05 -14.00
C PRO A 47 -6.51 9.27 -13.11
N SER A 48 -7.36 8.24 -13.00
CA SER A 48 -8.55 8.24 -12.13
C SER A 48 -8.23 8.02 -10.65
N SER A 49 -6.98 7.71 -10.29
CA SER A 49 -6.61 7.54 -8.89
C SER A 49 -6.63 8.92 -8.19
N GLY A 50 -7.12 8.96 -6.95
CA GLY A 50 -6.94 10.11 -6.06
C GLY A 50 -5.51 10.20 -5.52
N PHE A 51 -4.65 9.25 -5.88
CA PHE A 51 -3.25 9.18 -5.48
C PHE A 51 -2.38 9.82 -6.57
N ARG A 52 -2.60 11.11 -6.81
CA ARG A 52 -1.72 11.91 -7.64
C ARG A 52 -0.61 12.51 -6.75
N PRO A 53 0.62 12.64 -7.26
CA PRO A 53 1.59 13.55 -6.65
C PRO A 53 1.07 14.99 -6.68
#